data_AF-A0A960DCH6-F1
#
_entry.id   AF-A0A960DCH6-F1
#
_cell.length_a   1.000
_cell.length_b   1.000
_cell.length_c   1.000
_cell.angle_alpha   90.00
_cell.angle_beta   90.00
_cell.angle_gamma   90.00
#
_symmetry.space_group_name_H-M   'P 1'
#
loop_
_entity.id
_entity.type
_entity.pdbx_description
1 polymer ?
#
loop_
_entity_poly.entity_id
_entity_poly.type
_entity_poly.pdbx_seq_one_letter_code
_entity_poly.pdbx_strand_id
1 'polypeptide(L)'
;YSTRLAAQLGVSEKDAARTLLAARPADLVNALERLIAEGQRDMLGAFAIGPTYGTDYLPMDPVEAMRSGKAHRVPLIVGTN
;
A
#
# COMPACT_ATOMS: atom_id res chain seq x y z
N TYR A 1 3.23 -2.89 -6.44
CA TYR A 1 2.47 -1.68 -6.79
C TYR A 1 3.36 -0.50 -7.23
N SER A 2 4.59 -0.36 -6.72
CA SER A 2 5.53 0.72 -7.09
C SER A 2 5.70 0.92 -8.60
N THR A 3 5.99 -0.13 -9.37
CA THR A 3 6.16 -0.05 -10.84
C THR A 3 4.86 0.34 -11.57
N ARG A 4 3.69 -0.09 -11.06
CA ARG A 4 2.37 0.29 -11.63
C ARG A 4 2.06 1.77 -11.38
N LEU A 5 2.39 2.30 -10.20
CA LEU A 5 2.22 3.74 -9.91
C LEU A 5 3.14 4.60 -10.77
N ALA A 6 4.39 4.19 -10.96
CA ALA A 6 5.33 4.87 -11.86
C ALA A 6 4.82 4.89 -13.31
N ALA A 7 4.24 3.78 -13.78
CA ALA A 7 3.63 3.70 -15.10
C ALA A 7 2.45 4.68 -15.27
N GLN A 8 1.66 4.94 -14.21
CA GLN A 8 0.58 5.95 -14.23
C GLN A 8 1.07 7.39 -14.41
N LEU A 9 2.37 7.64 -14.20
CA LEU A 9 3.05 8.91 -14.46
C LEU A 9 3.82 8.90 -15.79
N GLY A 10 3.73 7.81 -16.57
CA GLY A 10 4.42 7.67 -17.85
C GLY A 10 5.94 7.52 -17.75
N VAL A 11 6.47 7.14 -16.59
CA VAL A 11 7.93 7.01 -16.38
C VAL A 11 8.39 5.56 -16.31
N SER A 12 9.59 5.32 -16.82
CA SER A 12 10.24 4.02 -16.73
C SER A 12 10.62 3.68 -15.29
N GLU A 13 10.75 2.38 -14.99
CA GLU A 13 11.14 1.91 -13.66
C GLU A 13 12.50 2.47 -13.20
N LYS A 14 13.44 2.67 -14.15
CA LYS A 14 14.76 3.23 -13.87
C LYS A 14 14.71 4.66 -13.32
N ASP A 15 13.75 5.46 -13.75
CA ASP A 15 13.58 6.85 -13.32
C ASP A 15 12.51 7.02 -12.23
N ALA A 16 11.79 5.95 -11.88
CA ALA A 16 10.58 6.00 -11.05
C ALA A 16 10.81 6.72 -9.71
N ALA A 17 11.83 6.33 -8.94
CA ALA A 17 12.07 6.91 -7.62
C ALA A 17 12.35 8.42 -7.68
N ARG A 18 13.19 8.85 -8.63
CA ARG A 18 13.54 10.26 -8.82
C ARG A 18 12.33 11.08 -9.25
N THR A 19 11.55 10.57 -10.20
CA THR A 19 10.33 11.24 -10.68
C THR A 19 9.30 11.35 -9.56
N LEU A 20 9.06 10.28 -8.80
CA LEU A 20 8.11 10.29 -7.69
C LEU A 20 8.46 11.33 -6.63
N LEU A 21 9.75 11.49 -6.32
CA LEU A 21 10.23 12.49 -5.37
C LEU A 21 10.13 13.94 -5.89
N ALA A 22 10.17 14.14 -7.21
CA ALA A 22 10.11 15.45 -7.84
C ALA A 22 8.70 15.85 -8.32
N ALA A 23 7.77 14.89 -8.38
CA ALA A 23 6.41 15.12 -8.86
C ALA A 23 5.65 16.09 -7.97
N ARG A 24 4.74 16.87 -8.57
CA ARG A 24 3.83 17.69 -7.77
C ARG A 24 2.91 16.76 -6.98
N PRO A 25 2.56 17.07 -5.72
CA PRO A 25 1.65 16.23 -4.94
C PRO A 25 0.32 15.93 -5.64
N ALA A 26 -0.24 16.90 -6.36
CA ALA A 26 -1.47 16.69 -7.13
C ALA A 26 -1.34 15.60 -8.21
N ASP A 27 -0.18 15.51 -8.87
CA ASP A 27 0.05 14.50 -9.91
C ASP A 27 0.16 13.10 -9.29
N LEU A 28 0.74 12.99 -8.10
CA LEU A 28 0.80 11.74 -7.33
C LEU A 28 -0.59 11.27 -6.90
N VAL A 29 -1.43 12.19 -6.39
CA VAL A 29 -2.82 11.88 -5.99
C VAL A 29 -3.62 11.40 -7.20
N ASN A 30 -3.59 12.13 -8.32
CA ASN A 30 -4.30 11.75 -9.53
C ASN A 30 -3.85 10.38 -10.07
N ALA A 31 -2.54 10.09 -10.03
CA ALA A 31 -2.01 8.78 -10.45
C ALA A 31 -2.47 7.64 -9.54
N LEU A 32 -2.53 7.89 -8.22
CA LEU A 32 -3.03 6.93 -7.25
C LEU A 32 -4.52 6.66 -7.42
N GLU A 33 -5.34 7.68 -7.64
CA GLU A 33 -6.78 7.54 -7.88
C GLU A 33 -7.07 6.63 -9.08
N ARG A 34 -6.33 6.82 -10.19
CA ARG A 34 -6.42 5.94 -11.36
C ARG A 34 -6.06 4.50 -10.99
N LEU A 35 -4.97 4.30 -10.25
CA LEU A 35 -4.52 2.97 -9.85
C LEU A 35 -5.50 2.27 -8.90
N ILE A 36 -6.14 3.00 -7.99
CA ILE A 36 -7.20 2.46 -7.12
C ILE A 36 -8.42 2.06 -7.94
N ALA A 37 -8.87 2.92 -8.86
CA ALA A 37 -10.00 2.62 -9.74
C ALA A 37 -9.75 1.38 -10.62
N GLU A 38 -8.52 1.19 -11.08
CA GLU A 38 -8.10 -0.04 -11.78
C GLU A 38 -8.11 -1.25 -10.83
N GLY A 39 -7.47 -1.14 -9.66
CA GLY A 39 -7.36 -2.24 -8.70
C GLY A 39 -8.70 -2.73 -8.17
N GLN A 40 -9.68 -1.83 -7.97
CA GLN A 40 -11.02 -2.19 -7.53
C GLN A 40 -11.84 -2.93 -8.59
N ARG A 41 -11.51 -2.80 -9.88
CA ARG A 41 -12.12 -3.63 -10.94
C ARG A 41 -11.62 -5.07 -10.87
N ASP A 42 -10.36 -5.26 -10.50
CA ASP A 42 -9.73 -6.59 -10.40
C ASP A 42 -10.11 -7.30 -9.08
N MET A 43 -10.08 -6.58 -7.96
CA MET A 43 -10.39 -7.12 -6.63
C MET A 43 -11.05 -6.05 -5.74
N LEU A 44 -12.27 -6.32 -5.30
CA LEU A 44 -12.98 -5.47 -4.35
C LEU A 44 -12.16 -5.32 -3.05
N GLY A 45 -11.96 -4.08 -2.62
CA GLY A 45 -11.16 -3.77 -1.43
C GLY A 45 -9.65 -3.75 -1.66
N ALA A 46 -9.16 -3.86 -2.91
CA ALA A 46 -7.75 -3.66 -3.21
C ALA A 46 -7.35 -2.20 -3.04
N PHE A 47 -6.47 -1.92 -2.08
CA PHE A 47 -5.81 -0.64 -1.94
C PHE A 47 -4.38 -0.72 -2.47
N ALA A 48 -4.03 0.19 -3.37
CA ALA A 48 -2.69 0.23 -3.97
C ALA A 48 -1.59 0.70 -3.01
N ILE A 49 -1.99 1.42 -1.95
CA ILE A 49 -1.12 1.89 -0.87
C ILE A 49 -1.77 1.62 0.49
N GLY A 50 -0.94 1.35 1.49
CA GLY A 50 -1.36 1.06 2.85
C GLY A 50 -0.19 0.56 3.68
N PRO A 51 -0.42 0.15 4.94
CA PRO A 51 0.60 -0.52 5.74
C PRO A 51 1.15 -1.76 5.03
N THR A 52 2.47 -1.94 5.11
CA THR A 52 3.16 -3.16 4.65
C THR A 52 4.06 -3.69 5.77
N TYR A 53 4.33 -4.99 5.74
CA TYR A 53 5.24 -5.62 6.70
C TYR A 53 6.70 -5.56 6.24
N GLY A 54 7.63 -5.97 7.11
CA GLY A 54 9.06 -5.94 6.89
C GLY A 54 9.70 -4.58 7.19
N THR A 55 9.00 -3.75 7.97
CA THR A 55 9.48 -2.44 8.42
C THR A 55 9.69 -2.46 9.94
N ASP A 56 10.40 -1.47 10.49
CA ASP A 56 10.61 -1.37 11.94
C ASP A 56 9.30 -1.28 12.74
N TYR A 57 8.25 -0.70 12.14
CA TYR A 57 6.94 -0.55 12.76
C TYR A 57 6.04 -1.79 12.61
N LEU A 58 6.20 -2.54 11.53
CA LEU A 58 5.48 -3.78 11.27
C LEU A 58 6.45 -4.84 10.74
N PRO A 59 7.26 -5.46 11.62
CA PRO A 59 8.37 -6.33 11.20
C PRO A 59 7.91 -7.69 10.67
N MET A 60 6.66 -8.07 10.94
CA MET A 60 6.10 -9.38 10.61
C MET A 60 4.76 -9.22 9.91
N ASP A 61 4.43 -10.16 9.03
CA ASP A 61 3.09 -10.29 8.49
C ASP A 61 2.05 -10.32 9.64
N PRO A 62 1.02 -9.45 9.63
CA PRO A 62 0.06 -9.35 10.73
C PRO A 62 -0.65 -10.66 11.05
N VAL A 63 -0.99 -11.46 10.04
CA VAL A 63 -1.69 -12.75 10.23
C VAL A 63 -0.77 -13.75 10.89
N GLU A 64 0.52 -13.77 10.51
CA GLU A 64 1.52 -14.63 11.15
C GLU A 64 1.83 -14.19 12.59
N ALA A 65 1.92 -12.88 12.84
CA ALA A 65 2.13 -12.35 14.19
C ALA A 65 1.01 -12.76 15.15
N MET A 66 -0.25 -12.73 14.68
CA MET A 66 -1.40 -13.22 15.44
C MET A 66 -1.34 -14.74 15.64
N ARG A 67 -1.11 -15.51 14.56
CA ARG A 67 -1.08 -16.98 14.58
C ARG A 67 -0.01 -17.52 15.54
N SER A 68 1.17 -16.92 15.53
CA SER A 68 2.31 -17.33 16.37
C SER A 68 2.27 -16.74 17.80
N GLY A 69 1.23 -15.96 18.13
CA GLY A 69 1.09 -15.34 19.45
C GLY A 69 2.14 -14.27 19.76
N LYS A 70 2.76 -13.70 18.72
CA LYS A 70 3.75 -12.60 18.76
C LYS A 70 3.11 -11.22 18.69
N ALA A 71 1.84 -11.13 18.30
CA ALA A 71 1.04 -9.93 18.46
C ALA A 71 0.90 -9.54 19.94
N HIS A 72 0.65 -8.25 20.20
CA HIS A 72 0.55 -7.73 21.55
C HIS A 72 -0.62 -8.35 22.32
N ARG A 73 -0.38 -8.80 23.56
CA ARG A 73 -1.35 -9.54 24.37
C ARG A 73 -2.16 -8.60 25.25
N VAL A 74 -3.22 -8.05 24.69
CA VAL A 74 -4.15 -7.15 25.39
C VAL A 74 -5.59 -7.64 25.25
N PRO A 75 -6.47 -7.38 26.23
CA PRO A 75 -7.90 -7.58 26.03
C PRO A 75 -8.39 -6.77 24.82
N LEU A 76 -9.10 -7.42 23.89
CA LEU A 76 -9.59 -6.80 22.66
C LEU A 76 -11.04 -7.23 22.41
N ILE A 77 -11.89 -6.26 22.07
CA ILE A 77 -13.24 -6.48 21.56
C ILE A 77 -13.25 -5.97 20.11
N VAL A 78 -13.68 -6.81 19.16
CA VAL A 78 -13.81 -6.49 17.73
C VAL A 78 -15.24 -6.78 17.29
N GLY A 79 -15.82 -5.92 16.45
CA GLY A 79 -17.15 -6.11 15.86
C GLY A 79 -17.20 -5.57 14.43
N THR A 80 -18.26 -5.92 13.72
CA THR A 80 -18.58 -5.40 12.37
C THR A 80 -19.97 -4.77 12.42
N ASN A 81 -20.26 -3.89 11.46
CA ASN A 81 -21.61 -3.35 11.25
C ASN A 81 -22.50 -4.34 10.49
#